data_AF-A0A8T4TN02-F1
#
_entry.id   AF-A0A8T4TN02-F1
#
_cell.length_a   1.000
_cell.length_b   1.000
_cell.length_c   1.000
_cell.angle_alpha   90.00
_cell.angle_beta   90.00
_cell.angle_gamma   90.00
#
_symmetry.space_group_name_H-M   'P 1'
#
loop_
_entity.id
_entity.type
_entity.pdbx_description
1 polymer ?
#
loop_
_entity_poly.entity_id
_entity_poly.type
_entity_poly.pdbx_seq_one_letter_code
_entity_poly.pdbx_strand_id
1 'polypeptide(L)'
;MKIKELPEDFIVKEVLELKVEDGSYYYYFVTKKNWNTLDVVKEISQRLHVKDVGYAGLKDRIAVTSQYISVQKKINFTLKDVKFEYLGTGKQRIFLGSLKGNAFILTLRDLEKKIAPVKEIINYFGEQRLSEKNAIIGKMLVKKQFKEACKELELEVVQNDYVGALKKSGKERLKFYLHAYQSELWNTLAEKSKKKIIPIIGYLTEGKEYDTILKEKGISKEDFILRSIPEIGVEGGERNRVVQVENFKTLSFEDDELHPGKKKQVISFYLEKGAYATTVLEALDI
;
A
#
# COMPACT_ATOMS: atom_id res chain seq x y z
N MET A 1 -3.79 -19.75 13.06
CA MET A 1 -3.36 -19.32 11.71
C MET A 1 -2.20 -18.36 11.84
N LYS A 2 -1.07 -18.69 11.21
CA LYS A 2 0.10 -17.84 11.08
C LYS A 2 0.36 -17.52 9.60
N ILE A 3 0.92 -16.34 9.34
CA ILE A 3 1.24 -15.83 8.01
C ILE A 3 2.67 -15.29 8.01
N LYS A 4 3.34 -15.35 6.85
CA LYS A 4 4.70 -14.80 6.67
C LYS A 4 5.74 -15.34 7.65
N GLU A 5 5.65 -16.61 8.06
CA GLU A 5 6.70 -17.23 8.89
C GLU A 5 7.99 -17.45 8.09
N LEU A 6 7.83 -17.81 6.81
CA LEU A 6 8.87 -17.74 5.80
C LEU A 6 8.53 -16.67 4.76
N PRO A 7 9.53 -16.01 4.14
CA PRO A 7 9.28 -15.12 3.00
C PRO A 7 8.52 -15.79 1.85
N GLU A 8 8.77 -17.09 1.64
CA GLU A 8 8.09 -17.95 0.66
C GLU A 8 6.62 -18.19 0.98
N ASP A 9 6.18 -17.99 2.22
CA ASP A 9 4.77 -18.08 2.56
C ASP A 9 3.96 -16.90 1.99
N PHE A 10 4.63 -15.91 1.42
CA PHE A 10 4.01 -14.71 0.89
C PHE A 10 4.64 -14.33 -0.44
N ILE A 11 4.10 -14.92 -1.51
CA ILE A 11 4.53 -14.67 -2.87
C ILE A 11 3.59 -13.67 -3.53
N VAL A 12 4.15 -12.59 -4.07
CA VAL A 12 3.40 -11.55 -4.79
C VAL A 12 3.96 -11.39 -6.19
N LYS A 13 3.11 -11.45 -7.21
CA LYS A 13 3.46 -11.20 -8.60
C LYS A 13 2.65 -10.02 -9.12
N GLU A 14 3.33 -8.93 -9.46
CA GLU A 14 2.71 -7.78 -10.09
C GLU A 14 2.14 -8.16 -11.46
N VAL A 15 0.98 -7.61 -11.79
CA VAL A 15 0.35 -7.73 -13.10
C VAL A 15 0.30 -6.34 -13.73
N LEU A 16 0.93 -6.18 -14.88
CA LEU A 16 1.04 -4.92 -15.61
C LEU A 16 0.94 -5.21 -17.11
N GLU A 17 0.25 -4.35 -17.85
CA GLU A 17 0.29 -4.37 -19.31
C GLU A 17 1.52 -3.63 -19.80
N LEU A 18 2.51 -4.41 -20.22
CA LEU A 18 3.78 -3.88 -20.72
C LEU A 18 3.79 -3.94 -22.24
N LYS A 19 4.02 -2.81 -22.89
CA LYS A 19 4.23 -2.75 -24.34
C LYS A 19 5.73 -2.83 -24.64
N VAL A 20 6.17 -3.99 -25.12
CA VAL A 20 7.56 -4.19 -25.56
C VAL A 20 7.70 -3.73 -27.01
N GLU A 21 8.63 -2.80 -27.26
CA GLU A 21 8.94 -2.24 -28.58
C GLU A 21 10.35 -1.62 -28.55
N ASP A 22 10.89 -1.21 -29.70
CA ASP A 22 12.15 -0.48 -29.72
C ASP A 22 12.02 0.86 -29.00
N GLY A 23 12.89 1.10 -28.00
CA GLY A 23 12.86 2.30 -27.19
C GLY A 23 14.01 2.41 -26.19
N SER A 24 14.03 3.51 -25.44
CA SER A 24 15.14 3.89 -24.56
C SER A 24 15.12 3.26 -23.17
N TYR A 25 14.05 2.55 -22.81
CA TYR A 25 13.93 1.86 -21.53
C TYR A 25 14.08 0.35 -21.72
N TYR A 26 14.94 -0.26 -20.92
CA TYR A 26 15.03 -1.70 -20.73
C TYR A 26 14.04 -2.12 -19.66
N TYR A 27 13.23 -3.13 -19.95
CA TYR A 27 12.25 -3.68 -19.03
C TYR A 27 12.73 -4.99 -18.41
N TYR A 28 12.48 -5.11 -17.12
CA TYR A 28 12.79 -6.28 -16.33
C TYR A 28 11.60 -6.71 -15.50
N PHE A 29 11.39 -8.03 -15.41
CA PHE A 29 10.61 -8.63 -14.34
C PHE A 29 11.57 -9.02 -13.22
N VAL A 30 11.49 -8.30 -12.10
CA VAL A 30 12.46 -8.39 -11.01
C VAL A 30 11.83 -9.11 -9.83
N THR A 31 12.34 -10.29 -9.50
CA THR A 31 11.95 -11.07 -8.32
C THR A 31 12.95 -10.80 -7.20
N LYS A 32 12.47 -10.43 -6.01
CA LYS A 32 13.28 -10.18 -4.81
C LYS A 32 12.76 -10.98 -3.62
N LYS A 33 13.66 -11.45 -2.74
CA LYS A 33 13.34 -12.07 -1.45
C LYS A 33 13.98 -11.27 -0.32
N ASN A 34 13.22 -10.87 0.71
CA ASN A 34 13.73 -10.12 1.86
C ASN A 34 14.29 -8.71 1.58
N TRP A 35 13.95 -8.12 0.44
CA TRP A 35 14.38 -6.78 0.02
C TRP A 35 13.20 -5.80 -0.03
N ASN A 36 13.40 -4.53 0.31
CA ASN A 36 12.42 -3.50 -0.08
C ASN A 36 12.56 -3.15 -1.57
N THR A 37 11.47 -2.72 -2.19
CA THR A 37 11.52 -2.21 -3.58
C THR A 37 12.51 -1.06 -3.73
N LEU A 38 12.51 -0.10 -2.79
CA LEU A 38 13.38 1.07 -2.85
C LEU A 38 14.87 0.72 -2.71
N ASP A 39 15.20 -0.32 -1.96
CA ASP A 39 16.58 -0.77 -1.80
C ASP A 39 17.11 -1.39 -3.11
N VAL A 40 16.30 -2.21 -3.79
CA VAL A 40 16.65 -2.76 -5.11
C VAL A 40 16.77 -1.65 -6.16
N VAL A 41 15.84 -0.70 -6.15
CA VAL A 41 15.89 0.48 -7.04
C VAL A 41 17.17 1.29 -6.82
N LYS A 42 17.58 1.48 -5.56
CA LYS A 42 18.82 2.18 -5.20
C LYS A 42 20.06 1.42 -5.71
N GLU A 43 20.13 0.10 -5.54
CA GLU A 43 21.22 -0.72 -6.08
C GLU A 43 21.33 -0.61 -7.61
N ILE A 44 20.20 -0.67 -8.33
CA ILE A 44 20.17 -0.48 -9.79
C ILE A 44 20.67 0.91 -10.17
N SER A 45 20.15 1.95 -9.51
CA SER A 45 20.52 3.34 -9.77
C SER A 45 22.02 3.58 -9.59
N GLN A 46 22.58 3.10 -8.48
CA GLN A 46 23.99 3.29 -8.12
C GLN A 46 24.93 2.53 -9.06
N ARG A 47 24.66 1.24 -9.32
CA ARG A 47 25.54 0.39 -10.14
C ARG A 47 25.52 0.75 -11.62
N LEU A 48 24.41 1.26 -12.14
CA LEU A 48 24.30 1.69 -13.54
C LEU A 48 24.60 3.18 -13.74
N HIS A 49 24.78 3.93 -12.65
CA HIS A 49 24.90 5.39 -12.66
C HIS A 49 23.73 6.05 -13.43
N VAL A 50 22.50 5.69 -13.04
CA VAL A 50 21.25 6.22 -13.62
C VAL A 50 20.40 6.80 -12.51
N LYS A 51 19.81 7.98 -12.74
CA LYS A 51 18.91 8.61 -11.76
C LYS A 51 17.49 8.05 -11.82
N ASP A 52 17.09 7.58 -12.99
CA ASP A 52 15.71 7.17 -13.24
C ASP A 52 15.54 5.66 -13.37
N VAL A 53 14.87 5.09 -12.37
CA VAL A 53 14.45 3.69 -12.33
C VAL A 53 12.95 3.68 -12.04
N GLY A 54 12.17 3.27 -13.03
CA GLY A 54 10.70 3.22 -12.96
C GLY A 54 10.19 1.91 -12.37
N TYR A 55 9.10 2.01 -11.60
CA TYR A 55 8.38 0.91 -10.99
C TYR A 55 6.93 1.33 -10.72
N ALA A 56 6.00 0.37 -10.67
CA ALA A 56 4.58 0.66 -10.56
C ALA A 56 4.05 0.76 -9.13
N GLY A 57 4.72 0.13 -8.17
CA GLY A 57 4.35 0.21 -6.76
C GLY A 57 5.43 -0.39 -5.86
N LEU A 58 5.29 -0.12 -4.56
CA LEU A 58 6.12 -0.77 -3.54
C LEU A 58 5.63 -2.20 -3.29
N LYS A 59 6.54 -3.06 -2.87
CA LYS A 59 6.27 -4.45 -2.51
C LYS A 59 6.93 -4.75 -1.17
N ASP A 60 6.28 -5.60 -0.38
CA ASP A 60 6.72 -5.96 0.97
C ASP A 60 8.16 -6.47 1.01
N ARG A 61 8.85 -6.15 2.11
CA ARG A 61 10.21 -6.65 2.38
C ARG A 61 10.20 -8.13 2.68
N ILE A 62 9.42 -8.54 3.68
CA ILE A 62 9.35 -9.91 4.20
C ILE A 62 8.36 -10.71 3.33
N ALA A 63 8.80 -11.04 2.13
CA ALA A 63 8.06 -11.74 1.09
C ALA A 63 8.99 -12.12 -0.08
N VAL A 64 8.51 -13.00 -0.95
CA VAL A 64 9.05 -13.16 -2.31
C VAL A 64 8.17 -12.37 -3.28
N THR A 65 8.69 -11.27 -3.82
CA THR A 65 7.87 -10.37 -4.63
C THR A 65 8.48 -10.16 -6.00
N SER A 66 7.65 -10.19 -7.05
CA SER A 66 8.05 -9.93 -8.41
C SER A 66 7.34 -8.71 -8.96
N GLN A 67 8.08 -7.78 -9.55
CA GLN A 67 7.54 -6.53 -10.09
C GLN A 67 8.24 -6.10 -11.37
N TYR A 68 7.58 -5.27 -12.16
CA TYR A 68 8.16 -4.72 -13.37
C TYR A 68 9.00 -3.49 -13.02
N ILE A 69 10.20 -3.42 -13.63
CA ILE A 69 11.12 -2.28 -13.52
C ILE A 69 11.50 -1.82 -14.93
N SER A 70 11.58 -0.51 -15.12
CA SER A 70 12.11 0.12 -16.33
C SER A 70 13.35 0.95 -16.01
N VAL A 71 14.40 0.84 -16.81
CA VAL A 71 15.65 1.58 -16.60
C VAL A 71 16.33 1.91 -17.94
N GLN A 72 17.07 3.02 -18.02
CA GLN A 72 17.66 3.51 -19.28
C GLN A 72 18.96 2.80 -19.69
N LYS A 73 19.47 1.87 -18.86
CA LYS A 73 20.66 1.07 -19.16
C LYS A 73 20.39 -0.39 -18.83
N LYS A 74 20.96 -1.30 -19.64
CA LYS A 74 20.86 -2.73 -19.42
C LYS A 74 21.54 -3.13 -18.10
N ILE A 75 20.84 -3.85 -17.24
CA ILE A 75 21.39 -4.48 -16.03
C ILE A 75 22.37 -5.58 -16.47
N ASN A 76 23.61 -5.47 -16.02
CA ASN A 76 24.73 -6.37 -16.32
C ASN A 76 25.44 -6.89 -15.06
N PHE A 77 24.76 -6.86 -13.91
CA PHE A 77 25.27 -7.33 -12.63
C PHE A 77 24.27 -8.28 -11.96
N THR A 78 24.75 -9.05 -10.99
CA THR A 78 23.93 -9.88 -10.12
C THR A 78 23.78 -9.24 -8.75
N LEU A 79 22.66 -9.51 -8.08
CA LEU A 79 22.41 -9.10 -6.71
C LEU A 79 21.87 -10.30 -5.92
N LYS A 80 22.41 -10.54 -4.73
CA LYS A 80 22.00 -11.68 -3.90
C LYS A 80 20.49 -11.57 -3.58
N ASP A 81 19.79 -12.70 -3.67
CA ASP A 81 18.34 -12.80 -3.41
C ASP A 81 17.46 -11.92 -4.34
N VAL A 82 18.02 -11.47 -5.46
CA VAL A 82 17.31 -10.72 -6.50
C VAL A 82 17.61 -11.30 -7.88
N LYS A 83 16.56 -11.65 -8.62
CA LYS A 83 16.63 -12.14 -9.99
C LYS A 83 16.10 -11.07 -10.95
N PHE A 84 16.91 -10.73 -11.94
CA PHE A 84 16.53 -9.83 -13.04
C PHE A 84 16.20 -10.66 -14.29
N GLU A 85 14.94 -10.68 -14.71
CA GLU A 85 14.51 -11.30 -15.97
C GLU A 85 14.28 -10.22 -17.03
N TYR A 86 15.09 -10.21 -18.08
CA TYR A 86 14.99 -9.20 -19.14
C TYR A 86 13.81 -9.50 -20.08
N LEU A 87 12.97 -8.49 -20.31
CA LEU A 87 11.74 -8.62 -21.11
C LEU A 87 11.82 -7.95 -22.49
N GLY A 88 12.86 -7.17 -22.76
CA GLY A 88 12.97 -6.34 -23.96
C GLY A 88 13.05 -4.84 -23.63
N THR A 89 12.80 -4.00 -24.63
CA THR A 89 12.80 -2.54 -24.49
C THR A 89 11.40 -1.96 -24.62
N GLY A 90 11.26 -0.65 -24.37
CA GLY A 90 10.11 0.13 -24.76
C GLY A 90 10.36 1.63 -24.64
N LYS A 91 9.38 2.41 -25.10
CA LYS A 91 9.47 3.88 -25.16
C LYS A 91 9.12 4.55 -23.84
N GLN A 92 8.38 3.87 -22.96
CA GLN A 92 7.81 4.48 -21.77
C GLN A 92 8.51 4.01 -20.50
N ARG A 93 8.72 4.94 -19.57
CA ARG A 93 9.04 4.59 -18.19
C ARG A 93 7.81 3.94 -17.54
N ILE A 94 8.03 2.97 -16.64
CA ILE A 94 6.97 2.49 -15.75
C ILE A 94 6.74 3.53 -14.64
N PHE A 95 5.51 3.99 -14.48
CA PHE A 95 5.14 5.00 -13.49
C PHE A 95 4.39 4.37 -12.30
N LEU A 96 4.42 5.07 -11.16
CA LEU A 96 3.63 4.69 -10.00
C LEU A 96 2.14 4.60 -10.38
N GLY A 97 1.48 3.51 -9.98
CA GLY A 97 0.08 3.26 -10.27
C GLY A 97 -0.21 2.63 -11.65
N SER A 98 0.81 2.34 -12.46
CA SER A 98 0.66 1.70 -13.78
C SER A 98 0.28 0.21 -13.73
N LEU A 99 0.40 -0.45 -12.56
CA LEU A 99 -0.03 -1.85 -12.42
C LEU A 99 -1.54 -1.99 -12.55
N LYS A 100 -2.00 -3.16 -12.99
CA LYS A 100 -3.41 -3.56 -12.92
C LYS A 100 -3.79 -4.09 -11.55
N GLY A 101 -2.87 -4.81 -10.92
CA GLY A 101 -3.09 -5.50 -9.66
C GLY A 101 -1.94 -6.44 -9.32
N ASN A 102 -2.19 -7.35 -8.39
CA ASN A 102 -1.21 -8.32 -7.93
C ASN A 102 -1.85 -9.70 -7.82
N ALA A 103 -1.17 -10.72 -8.33
CA ALA A 103 -1.47 -12.11 -8.07
C ALA A 103 -0.70 -12.56 -6.81
N PHE A 104 -1.38 -13.26 -5.92
CA PHE A 104 -0.86 -13.74 -4.65
C PHE A 104 -0.82 -15.26 -4.64
N ILE A 105 0.24 -15.81 -4.05
CA ILE A 105 0.29 -17.20 -3.58
C ILE A 105 0.73 -17.13 -2.12
N LEU A 106 -0.16 -17.51 -1.21
CA LEU A 106 0.05 -17.41 0.23
C LEU A 106 0.00 -18.78 0.88
N THR A 107 0.91 -19.03 1.81
CA THR A 107 0.87 -20.21 2.69
C THR A 107 0.30 -19.78 4.03
N LEU A 108 -0.86 -20.33 4.38
CA LEU A 108 -1.49 -20.18 5.68
C LEU A 108 -1.02 -21.34 6.57
N ARG A 109 -0.38 -21.04 7.69
CA ARG A 109 0.22 -22.04 8.60
C ARG A 109 -0.56 -22.17 9.89
N ASP A 110 -0.25 -23.21 10.66
CA ASP A 110 -0.85 -23.47 11.98
C ASP A 110 -2.40 -23.50 11.89
N LEU A 111 -2.91 -24.38 11.02
CA LEU A 111 -4.33 -24.60 10.80
C LEU A 111 -4.77 -25.93 11.39
N GLU A 112 -6.00 -25.97 11.90
CA GLU A 112 -6.67 -27.22 12.32
C GLU A 112 -7.56 -27.79 11.22
N LYS A 113 -8.13 -26.92 10.40
CA LYS A 113 -9.05 -27.24 9.32
C LYS A 113 -8.74 -26.42 8.09
N LYS A 114 -9.26 -26.86 6.95
CA LYS A 114 -9.18 -26.15 5.68
C LYS A 114 -10.02 -24.87 5.75
N ILE A 115 -9.45 -23.77 5.31
CA ILE A 115 -10.07 -22.46 5.18
C ILE A 115 -10.83 -22.38 3.84
N ALA A 116 -12.07 -21.86 3.92
CA ALA A 116 -12.95 -21.69 2.77
C ALA A 116 -12.54 -20.49 1.90
N PRO A 117 -12.85 -20.51 0.59
CA PRO A 117 -12.58 -19.39 -0.29
C PRO A 117 -13.45 -18.18 0.03
N VAL A 118 -12.87 -16.99 -0.08
CA VAL A 118 -13.57 -15.69 0.00
C VAL A 118 -13.71 -15.14 -1.41
N LYS A 119 -14.92 -14.69 -1.77
CA LYS A 119 -15.22 -14.13 -3.11
C LYS A 119 -15.07 -12.62 -3.18
N GLU A 120 -15.39 -11.95 -2.08
CA GLU A 120 -15.37 -10.50 -1.98
C GLU A 120 -15.01 -10.07 -0.57
N ILE A 121 -14.38 -8.90 -0.47
CA ILE A 121 -14.00 -8.28 0.80
C ILE A 121 -14.35 -6.80 0.78
N ILE A 122 -14.55 -6.23 1.95
CA ILE A 122 -14.54 -4.78 2.10
C ILE A 122 -13.09 -4.32 2.04
N ASN A 123 -12.76 -3.40 1.14
CA ASN A 123 -11.41 -2.95 0.80
C ASN A 123 -10.83 -1.93 1.79
N TYR A 124 -10.86 -2.30 3.07
CA TYR A 124 -10.31 -1.51 4.17
C TYR A 124 -8.87 -1.10 3.89
N PHE A 125 -8.51 0.10 4.35
CA PHE A 125 -7.11 0.44 4.52
C PHE A 125 -6.56 -0.35 5.70
N GLY A 126 -5.57 -1.21 5.46
CA GLY A 126 -4.96 -2.04 6.50
C GLY A 126 -4.02 -1.27 7.44
N GLU A 127 -3.56 -1.93 8.50
CA GLU A 127 -2.73 -1.36 9.56
C GLU A 127 -1.45 -0.67 9.04
N GLN A 128 -0.84 -1.21 7.98
CA GLN A 128 0.37 -0.62 7.37
C GLN A 128 0.13 0.81 6.87
N ARG A 129 -1.09 1.16 6.47
CA ARG A 129 -1.48 2.52 6.07
C ARG A 129 -1.91 3.36 7.27
N LEU A 130 -2.63 2.76 8.21
CA LEU A 130 -3.29 3.48 9.28
C LEU A 130 -2.41 3.75 10.50
N SER A 131 -1.41 2.90 10.78
CA SER A 131 -0.75 2.69 12.07
C SER A 131 -1.19 3.72 13.11
N GLU A 132 -2.02 3.33 14.08
CA GLU A 132 -2.86 4.20 14.93
C GLU A 132 -2.33 5.64 15.17
N LYS A 133 -1.04 5.78 15.54
CA LYS A 133 -0.35 7.07 15.69
C LYS A 133 -0.46 8.01 14.47
N ASN A 134 -0.36 7.51 13.24
CA ASN A 134 -0.42 8.31 12.01
C ASN A 134 -1.79 8.95 11.80
N ALA A 135 -2.87 8.17 11.97
CA ALA A 135 -4.23 8.68 11.85
C ALA A 135 -4.53 9.70 12.96
N ILE A 136 -4.02 9.47 14.17
CA ILE A 136 -4.10 10.42 15.29
C ILE A 136 -3.42 11.75 14.94
N ILE A 137 -2.19 11.71 14.42
CA ILE A 137 -1.47 12.92 14.00
C ILE A 137 -2.24 13.64 12.88
N GLY A 138 -2.74 12.89 11.88
CA GLY A 138 -3.55 13.45 10.80
C GLY A 138 -4.82 14.15 11.31
N LYS A 139 -5.50 13.54 12.29
CA LYS A 139 -6.64 14.15 12.99
C LYS A 139 -6.24 15.44 13.71
N MET A 140 -5.11 15.46 14.42
CA MET A 140 -4.61 16.66 15.08
C MET A 140 -4.36 17.80 14.07
N LEU A 141 -3.77 17.47 12.91
CA LEU A 141 -3.53 18.44 11.84
C LEU A 141 -4.84 19.01 11.28
N VAL A 142 -5.82 18.17 10.94
CA VAL A 142 -7.15 18.61 10.46
C VAL A 142 -7.85 19.48 11.51
N LYS A 143 -7.77 19.10 12.79
CA LYS A 143 -8.36 19.88 13.90
C LYS A 143 -7.52 21.10 14.32
N LYS A 144 -6.43 21.41 13.60
CA LYS A 144 -5.52 22.54 13.87
C LYS A 144 -4.88 22.49 15.26
N GLN A 145 -4.77 21.30 15.84
CA GLN A 145 -4.09 21.01 17.11
C GLN A 145 -2.58 20.90 16.88
N PHE A 146 -1.97 21.98 16.40
CA PHE A 146 -0.57 21.98 15.93
C PHE A 146 0.44 21.76 17.05
N LYS A 147 0.11 22.20 18.28
CA LYS A 147 0.96 21.99 19.45
C LYS A 147 1.07 20.50 19.79
N GLU A 148 -0.06 19.81 19.83
CA GLU A 148 -0.15 18.38 20.07
C GLU A 148 0.51 17.60 18.94
N ALA A 149 0.28 17.99 17.69
CA ALA A 149 0.92 17.37 16.54
C ALA A 149 2.46 17.50 16.60
N CYS A 150 3.00 18.67 16.96
CA CYS A 150 4.45 18.85 17.14
C CYS A 150 5.00 17.96 18.25
N LYS A 151 4.25 17.80 19.35
CA LYS A 151 4.64 16.93 20.48
C LYS A 151 4.70 15.46 20.05
N GLU A 152 3.68 14.97 19.36
CA GLU A 152 3.63 13.58 18.86
C GLU A 152 4.72 13.25 17.83
N LEU A 153 5.13 14.27 17.07
CA LEU A 153 6.18 14.20 16.06
C LEU A 153 7.58 14.49 16.61
N GLU A 154 7.69 14.83 17.90
CA GLU A 154 8.94 15.21 18.57
C GLU A 154 9.68 16.35 17.84
N LEU A 155 8.93 17.35 17.38
CA LEU A 155 9.50 18.50 16.67
C LEU A 155 10.03 19.55 17.64
N GLU A 156 11.18 20.12 17.31
CA GLU A 156 11.70 21.30 17.99
C GLU A 156 10.87 22.53 17.63
N VAL A 157 10.26 23.16 18.65
CA VAL A 157 9.44 24.36 18.48
C VAL A 157 10.16 25.56 19.09
N VAL A 158 10.53 26.50 18.23
CA VAL A 158 11.19 27.76 18.64
C VAL A 158 10.11 28.83 18.82
N GLN A 159 10.13 29.54 19.95
CA GLN A 159 9.25 30.68 20.22
C GLN A 159 7.74 30.42 20.01
N ASN A 160 7.26 29.20 20.29
CA ASN A 160 5.88 28.76 20.04
C ASN A 160 5.44 28.77 18.56
N ASP A 161 6.36 28.78 17.60
CA ASP A 161 6.06 28.66 16.17
C ASP A 161 5.83 27.20 15.74
N TYR A 162 4.67 26.64 16.11
CA TYR A 162 4.28 25.27 15.77
C TYR A 162 4.11 25.06 14.26
N VAL A 163 3.59 26.06 13.55
CA VAL A 163 3.36 25.97 12.09
C VAL A 163 4.70 25.93 11.35
N GLY A 164 5.66 26.76 11.74
CA GLY A 164 7.01 26.73 11.18
C GLY A 164 7.72 25.42 11.46
N ALA A 165 7.60 24.87 12.67
CA ALA A 165 8.15 23.56 13.02
C ALA A 165 7.57 22.44 12.12
N LEU A 166 6.24 22.42 11.93
CA LEU A 166 5.58 21.48 11.03
C LEU A 166 6.08 21.64 9.59
N LYS A 167 6.14 22.86 9.04
CA LYS A 167 6.65 23.11 7.68
C LYS A 167 8.07 22.56 7.49
N LYS A 168 8.94 22.77 8.47
CA LYS A 168 10.33 22.24 8.46
C LYS A 168 10.38 20.71 8.47
N SER A 169 9.38 20.03 9.05
CA SER A 169 9.32 18.55 9.09
C SER A 169 9.06 17.89 7.72
N GLY A 170 8.63 18.67 6.72
CA GLY A 170 8.48 18.24 5.34
C GLY A 170 7.04 17.97 4.91
N LYS A 171 6.63 18.59 3.79
CA LYS A 171 5.26 18.53 3.25
C LYS A 171 4.76 17.10 2.97
N GLU A 172 5.61 16.23 2.42
CA GLU A 172 5.22 14.87 2.04
C GLU A 172 4.95 14.01 3.29
N ARG A 173 5.74 14.23 4.36
CA ARG A 173 5.53 13.60 5.66
C ARG A 173 4.20 14.03 6.28
N LEU A 174 3.87 15.32 6.22
CA LEU A 174 2.61 15.84 6.73
C LEU A 174 1.39 15.34 5.93
N LYS A 175 1.49 15.33 4.59
CA LYS A 175 0.45 14.76 3.72
C LYS A 175 0.20 13.29 4.03
N PHE A 176 1.24 12.53 4.33
CA PHE A 176 1.11 11.13 4.73
C PHE A 176 0.20 10.96 5.96
N TYR A 177 0.34 11.81 6.99
CA TYR A 177 -0.55 11.78 8.15
C TYR A 177 -1.99 12.18 7.81
N LEU A 178 -2.17 13.21 6.98
CA LEU A 178 -3.51 13.60 6.52
C LEU A 178 -4.19 12.45 5.76
N HIS A 179 -3.47 11.78 4.87
CA HIS A 179 -3.99 10.62 4.17
C HIS A 179 -4.29 9.43 5.09
N ALA A 180 -3.50 9.22 6.15
CA ALA A 180 -3.82 8.20 7.15
C ALA A 180 -5.15 8.49 7.85
N TYR A 181 -5.42 9.76 8.18
CA TYR A 181 -6.71 10.15 8.75
C TYR A 181 -7.86 10.04 7.74
N GLN A 182 -7.65 10.41 6.47
CA GLN A 182 -8.63 10.14 5.41
C GLN A 182 -8.96 8.64 5.30
N SER A 183 -7.95 7.77 5.42
CA SER A 183 -8.12 6.32 5.42
C SER A 183 -8.92 5.84 6.64
N GLU A 184 -8.72 6.40 7.84
CA GLU A 184 -9.52 6.08 9.04
C GLU A 184 -11.01 6.42 8.80
N LEU A 185 -11.28 7.64 8.35
CA LEU A 185 -12.65 8.08 8.08
C LEU A 185 -13.32 7.24 6.98
N TRP A 186 -12.54 6.86 5.96
CA TRP A 186 -13.02 5.98 4.90
C TRP A 186 -13.40 4.59 5.44
N ASN A 187 -12.59 4.00 6.33
CA ASN A 187 -12.93 2.71 6.96
C ASN A 187 -14.24 2.80 7.76
N THR A 188 -14.41 3.87 8.57
CA THR A 188 -15.68 4.12 9.28
C THR A 188 -16.87 4.27 8.32
N LEU A 189 -16.67 4.95 7.19
CA LEU A 189 -17.72 5.09 6.17
C LEU A 189 -18.03 3.75 5.47
N ALA A 190 -17.02 2.93 5.23
CA ALA A 190 -17.17 1.61 4.60
C ALA A 190 -18.03 0.67 5.44
N GLU A 191 -17.92 0.71 6.77
CA GLU A 191 -18.77 -0.08 7.68
C GLU A 191 -20.25 0.29 7.54
N LYS A 192 -20.55 1.59 7.44
CA LYS A 192 -21.93 2.10 7.42
C LYS A 192 -22.55 2.12 6.02
N SER A 193 -21.72 2.14 4.97
CA SER A 193 -22.19 2.32 3.57
C SER A 193 -22.56 1.00 2.89
N LYS A 194 -23.55 1.07 2.00
CA LYS A 194 -23.92 -0.01 1.07
C LYS A 194 -23.44 0.22 -0.37
N LYS A 195 -22.85 1.39 -0.66
CA LYS A 195 -22.38 1.72 -2.03
C LYS A 195 -21.12 0.94 -2.37
N LYS A 196 -20.97 0.54 -3.64
CA LYS A 196 -19.76 -0.15 -4.14
C LYS A 196 -18.54 0.76 -4.19
N ILE A 197 -18.74 2.05 -4.46
CA ILE A 197 -17.70 3.08 -4.47
C ILE A 197 -18.11 4.13 -3.43
N ILE A 198 -17.18 4.52 -2.57
CA ILE A 198 -17.41 5.53 -1.53
C ILE A 198 -16.27 6.55 -1.53
N PRO A 199 -16.53 7.80 -1.12
CA PRO A 199 -15.53 8.85 -1.17
C PRO A 199 -14.44 8.69 -0.11
N ILE A 200 -13.21 8.96 -0.50
CA ILE A 200 -12.15 9.41 0.40
C ILE A 200 -12.41 10.88 0.68
N ILE A 201 -12.69 11.21 1.94
CA ILE A 201 -13.14 12.56 2.31
C ILE A 201 -11.97 13.53 2.31
N GLY A 202 -12.11 14.64 1.60
CA GLY A 202 -11.20 15.77 1.54
C GLY A 202 -11.95 17.03 1.12
N TYR A 203 -11.22 18.09 0.82
CA TYR A 203 -11.84 19.40 0.64
C TYR A 203 -12.65 19.57 -0.66
N LEU A 204 -12.39 18.75 -1.68
CA LEU A 204 -13.15 18.73 -2.95
C LEU A 204 -14.16 17.57 -3.02
N THR A 205 -14.31 16.78 -1.95
CA THR A 205 -15.24 15.65 -1.96
C THR A 205 -16.68 16.14 -2.14
N GLU A 206 -17.40 15.56 -3.09
CA GLU A 206 -18.83 15.83 -3.33
C GLU A 206 -19.72 14.82 -2.59
N GLY A 207 -21.01 15.11 -2.43
CA GLY A 207 -21.96 14.23 -1.73
C GLY A 207 -22.24 14.61 -0.27
N LYS A 208 -22.94 13.73 0.45
CA LYS A 208 -23.41 13.95 1.84
C LYS A 208 -23.38 12.68 2.71
N GLU A 209 -23.00 11.54 2.15
CA GLU A 209 -22.96 10.25 2.86
C GLU A 209 -21.98 10.22 4.06
N TYR A 210 -21.04 11.17 4.11
CA TYR A 210 -20.06 11.31 5.18
C TYR A 210 -20.42 12.38 6.22
N ASP A 211 -21.50 13.14 6.04
CA ASP A 211 -21.84 14.28 6.91
C ASP A 211 -22.00 13.85 8.37
N THR A 212 -22.64 12.70 8.62
CA THR A 212 -22.79 12.15 9.98
C THR A 212 -21.43 11.86 10.62
N ILE A 213 -20.49 11.30 9.86
CA ILE A 213 -19.13 10.97 10.35
C ILE A 213 -18.36 12.26 10.66
N LEU A 214 -18.42 13.26 9.77
CA LEU A 214 -17.77 14.55 10.01
C LEU A 214 -18.33 15.26 11.24
N LYS A 215 -19.66 15.21 11.41
CA LYS A 215 -20.35 15.75 12.61
C LYS A 215 -19.93 15.02 13.89
N GLU A 216 -19.92 13.69 13.89
CA GLU A 216 -19.46 12.86 15.02
C GLU A 216 -18.01 13.19 15.43
N LYS A 217 -17.13 13.44 14.44
CA LYS A 217 -15.71 13.76 14.67
C LYS A 217 -15.46 15.26 14.97
N GLY A 218 -16.47 16.10 14.77
CA GLY A 218 -16.41 17.56 14.97
C GLY A 218 -15.45 18.25 14.00
N ILE A 219 -15.54 17.93 12.72
CA ILE A 219 -14.73 18.48 11.63
C ILE A 219 -15.60 18.78 10.40
N SER A 220 -15.07 19.54 9.44
CA SER A 220 -15.67 19.86 8.15
C SER A 220 -14.74 19.47 6.99
N LYS A 221 -15.22 19.53 5.74
CA LYS A 221 -14.36 19.29 4.57
C LYS A 221 -13.29 20.37 4.41
N GLU A 222 -13.63 21.60 4.78
CA GLU A 222 -12.75 22.77 4.70
C GLU A 222 -11.56 22.65 5.64
N ASP A 223 -11.65 21.84 6.71
CA ASP A 223 -10.54 21.57 7.62
C ASP A 223 -9.42 20.73 6.98
N PHE A 224 -9.70 20.05 5.86
CA PHE A 224 -8.66 19.42 5.04
C PHE A 224 -7.88 20.44 4.18
N ILE A 225 -8.28 21.72 4.18
CA ILE A 225 -7.49 22.85 3.70
C ILE A 225 -6.79 23.49 4.91
N LEU A 226 -5.56 23.09 5.17
CA LEU A 226 -4.76 23.72 6.23
C LEU A 226 -4.28 25.10 5.75
N ARG A 227 -5.08 26.15 5.96
CA ARG A 227 -4.75 27.51 5.50
C ARG A 227 -3.39 28.04 5.96
N SER A 228 -2.89 27.57 7.10
CA SER A 228 -1.54 27.89 7.61
C SER A 228 -0.41 27.19 6.84
N ILE A 229 -0.71 26.07 6.18
CA ILE A 229 0.17 25.23 5.37
C ILE A 229 -0.61 24.75 4.12
N PRO A 230 -1.02 25.64 3.19
CA PRO A 230 -1.94 25.26 2.11
C PRO A 230 -1.40 24.12 1.23
N GLU A 231 -0.07 24.01 1.11
CA GLU A 231 0.63 23.02 0.29
C GLU A 231 0.41 21.56 0.72
N ILE A 232 -0.10 21.31 1.93
CA ILE A 232 -0.41 19.96 2.42
C ILE A 232 -1.90 19.58 2.33
N GLY A 233 -2.78 20.48 1.88
CA GLY A 233 -4.20 20.18 1.75
C GLY A 233 -4.47 18.93 0.91
N VAL A 234 -5.52 18.18 1.25
CA VAL A 234 -5.88 16.92 0.58
C VAL A 234 -7.30 16.96 0.01
N GLU A 235 -7.40 16.75 -1.31
CA GLU A 235 -8.62 16.96 -2.10
C GLU A 235 -9.71 15.93 -1.79
N GLY A 236 -9.31 14.71 -1.45
CA GLY A 236 -10.20 13.55 -1.39
C GLY A 236 -10.09 12.71 -2.64
N GLY A 237 -11.10 11.88 -2.90
CA GLY A 237 -11.16 11.04 -4.09
C GLY A 237 -12.23 9.97 -3.95
N GLU A 238 -12.15 8.94 -4.78
CA GLU A 238 -13.06 7.79 -4.72
C GLU A 238 -12.29 6.49 -4.55
N ARG A 239 -12.93 5.50 -3.93
CA ARG A 239 -12.35 4.16 -3.75
C ARG A 239 -13.45 3.11 -3.72
N ASN A 240 -13.18 1.98 -4.38
CA ASN A 240 -14.00 0.79 -4.31
C ASN A 240 -14.09 0.32 -2.86
N ARG A 241 -15.30 0.32 -2.30
CA ARG A 241 -15.63 -0.24 -0.99
C ARG A 241 -15.47 -1.74 -0.99
N VAL A 242 -15.90 -2.41 -2.06
CA VAL A 242 -15.85 -3.86 -2.18
C VAL A 242 -14.93 -4.21 -3.35
N VAL A 243 -14.04 -5.16 -3.14
CA VAL A 243 -13.17 -5.71 -4.18
C VAL A 243 -13.41 -7.19 -4.32
N GLN A 244 -13.40 -7.66 -5.57
CA GLN A 244 -13.55 -9.08 -5.88
C GLN A 244 -12.20 -9.77 -5.68
N VAL A 245 -12.24 -10.95 -5.07
CA VAL A 245 -11.09 -11.83 -4.93
C VAL A 245 -11.12 -12.81 -6.10
N GLU A 246 -10.46 -12.41 -7.18
CA GLU A 246 -10.53 -13.14 -8.43
C GLU A 246 -9.67 -14.40 -8.39
N ASN A 247 -10.13 -15.45 -9.08
CA ASN A 247 -9.38 -16.69 -9.26
C ASN A 247 -8.89 -17.34 -7.95
N PHE A 248 -9.66 -17.20 -6.86
CA PHE A 248 -9.31 -17.84 -5.59
C PHE A 248 -9.27 -19.37 -5.75
N LYS A 249 -8.13 -19.97 -5.42
CA LYS A 249 -7.91 -21.43 -5.47
C LYS A 249 -7.16 -21.89 -4.23
N THR A 250 -7.55 -23.04 -3.71
CA THR A 250 -6.67 -23.84 -2.83
C THR A 250 -5.74 -24.66 -3.72
N LEU A 251 -4.43 -24.44 -3.59
CA LEU A 251 -3.40 -25.19 -4.31
C LEU A 251 -3.03 -26.48 -3.56
N SER A 252 -2.90 -26.42 -2.23
CA SER A 252 -2.68 -27.61 -1.38
C SER A 252 -3.27 -27.43 0.02
N PHE A 253 -3.50 -28.54 0.72
CA PHE A 253 -3.81 -28.59 2.14
C PHE A 253 -3.14 -29.85 2.71
N GLU A 254 -2.06 -29.67 3.46
CA GLU A 254 -1.13 -30.73 3.83
C GLU A 254 -0.56 -30.51 5.23
N ASP A 255 0.22 -31.46 5.75
CA ASP A 255 0.89 -31.31 7.04
C ASP A 255 1.82 -30.09 7.05
N ASP A 256 1.81 -29.33 8.14
CA ASP A 256 2.67 -28.17 8.31
C ASP A 256 4.03 -28.60 8.85
N GLU A 257 5.07 -28.46 8.02
CA GLU A 257 6.45 -28.79 8.39
C GLU A 257 7.00 -27.91 9.52
N LEU A 258 6.41 -26.74 9.77
CA LEU A 258 6.86 -25.83 10.83
C LEU A 258 6.07 -26.01 12.14
N HIS A 259 4.86 -26.59 12.08
CA HIS A 259 3.97 -26.75 13.22
C HIS A 259 3.51 -28.21 13.35
N PRO A 260 4.23 -29.06 14.09
CA PRO A 260 3.88 -30.47 14.26
C PRO A 260 2.43 -30.67 14.72
N GLY A 261 1.70 -31.55 14.03
CA GLY A 261 0.29 -31.85 14.32
C GLY A 261 -0.70 -30.83 13.75
N LYS A 262 -0.24 -29.78 13.08
CA LYS A 262 -1.07 -28.79 12.38
C LYS A 262 -0.97 -28.97 10.87
N LYS A 263 -1.86 -28.30 10.15
CA LYS A 263 -1.91 -28.25 8.69
C LYS A 263 -1.48 -26.89 8.17
N LYS A 264 -0.97 -26.86 6.95
CA LYS A 264 -0.83 -25.64 6.15
C LYS A 264 -1.74 -25.70 4.93
N GLN A 265 -2.17 -24.54 4.46
CA GLN A 265 -2.94 -24.39 3.23
C GLN A 265 -2.26 -23.39 2.32
N VAL A 266 -1.95 -23.80 1.09
CA VAL A 266 -1.47 -22.88 0.06
C VAL A 266 -2.66 -22.41 -0.76
N ILE A 267 -2.87 -21.10 -0.81
CA ILE A 267 -3.93 -20.45 -1.57
C ILE A 267 -3.36 -19.52 -2.62
N SER A 268 -4.11 -19.29 -3.70
CA SER A 268 -3.79 -18.28 -4.70
C SER A 268 -5.01 -17.47 -5.08
N PHE A 269 -4.83 -16.20 -5.40
CA PHE A 269 -5.89 -15.30 -5.86
C PHE A 269 -5.28 -14.05 -6.52
N TYR A 270 -6.10 -13.25 -7.17
CA TYR A 270 -5.74 -11.96 -7.76
C TYR A 270 -6.55 -10.84 -7.10
N LEU A 271 -5.90 -9.70 -6.88
CA LEU A 271 -6.54 -8.45 -6.46
C LEU A 271 -6.15 -7.32 -7.41
N GLU A 272 -7.13 -6.47 -7.73
CA GLU A 272 -6.89 -5.22 -8.44
C GLU A 272 -6.01 -4.24 -7.64
N LYS A 273 -5.44 -3.24 -8.32
CA LYS A 273 -4.60 -2.23 -7.68
C LYS A 273 -5.36 -1.49 -6.57
N GLY A 274 -4.67 -1.20 -5.48
CA GLY A 274 -5.24 -0.50 -4.33
C GLY A 274 -5.99 -1.41 -3.35
N ALA A 275 -6.08 -2.71 -3.60
CA ALA A 275 -6.50 -3.71 -2.63
C ALA A 275 -5.29 -4.41 -1.98
N TYR A 276 -5.50 -4.93 -0.77
CA TYR A 276 -4.44 -5.52 0.07
C TYR A 276 -4.77 -6.97 0.40
N ALA A 277 -3.77 -7.85 0.33
CA ALA A 277 -3.94 -9.26 0.71
C ALA A 277 -4.24 -9.43 2.21
N THR A 278 -3.80 -8.50 3.07
CA THR A 278 -4.13 -8.51 4.51
C THR A 278 -5.63 -8.49 4.73
N THR A 279 -6.37 -7.72 3.94
CA THR A 279 -7.82 -7.63 4.02
C THR A 279 -8.52 -8.92 3.57
N VAL A 280 -7.92 -9.68 2.63
CA VAL A 280 -8.38 -11.04 2.32
C VAL A 280 -8.16 -11.94 3.52
N LEU A 281 -6.96 -11.89 4.13
CA LEU A 281 -6.59 -12.74 5.26
C LEU A 281 -7.46 -12.48 6.50
N GLU A 282 -7.82 -11.21 6.76
CA GLU A 282 -8.75 -10.81 7.83
C GLU A 282 -10.18 -11.30 7.59
N ALA A 283 -10.59 -11.43 6.32
CA ALA A 283 -11.91 -11.92 5.93
C ALA A 283 -12.00 -13.44 5.84
N LEU A 284 -10.88 -14.16 5.95
CA LEU A 284 -10.89 -15.62 6.04
C LEU A 284 -11.45 -16.02 7.40
N ASP A 285 -12.58 -16.71 7.38
CA ASP A 285 -13.23 -17.25 8.57
C ASP A 285 -12.37 -18.38 9.16
N ILE A 286 -11.97 -18.25 10.43
CA ILE A 286 -11.16 -19.22 11.17
C ILE A 286 -12.07 -19.97 12.14
#